data_AF-A0A8H7LKG4-F1
#
_entry.id   AF-A0A8H7LKG4-F1
#
_cell.length_a   1.000
_cell.length_b   1.000
_cell.length_c   1.000
_cell.angle_alpha   90.00
_cell.angle_beta   90.00
_cell.angle_gamma   90.00
#
_symmetry.space_group_name_H-M   'P 1'
#
loop_
_entity.id
_entity.type
_entity.pdbx_description
1 polymer ?
#
loop_
_entity_poly.entity_id
_entity_poly.type
_entity_poly.pdbx_seq_one_letter_code
_entity_poly.pdbx_strand_id
1 'polypeptide(L)'
;MGQSRSFTPFFRSLARFSRNIVESETSLTFDHAIALPPATATAASQFMDEMEKSTNFNAGELERLKRRFMKLDADGSGSIDREEFLQISQIASNPLASRMIAIFDEDGGGTVDFQEFVGGLSAFSSRGGREEKLRFAFKVYDMDRDGYISNGELYLVLKMMVGNNLKDTQLQQIVDKTIMEADKDGDGKLSFEEFTAMVAKTDIVKQMTLEDLF
;
A
#
# COMPACT_ATOMS: atom_id res chain seq x y z
N MET A 1 20.82 6.80 -25.72
CA MET A 1 20.53 6.91 -24.27
C MET A 1 19.03 6.70 -24.10
N GLY A 2 18.63 5.49 -23.69
CA GLY A 2 17.23 5.09 -23.63
C GLY A 2 16.46 5.89 -22.58
N GLN A 3 15.23 6.27 -22.92
CA GLN A 3 14.32 6.90 -21.97
C GLN A 3 14.14 5.93 -20.79
N SER A 4 14.66 6.30 -19.62
CA SER A 4 14.32 5.65 -18.37
C SER A 4 12.82 5.79 -18.21
N ARG A 5 12.08 4.69 -18.39
CA ARG A 5 10.63 4.68 -18.22
C ARG A 5 10.37 4.96 -16.76
N SER A 6 9.74 6.09 -16.50
CA SER A 6 9.59 6.60 -15.16
C SER A 6 8.54 5.77 -14.41
N PHE A 7 8.97 4.98 -13.42
CA PHE A 7 8.07 4.35 -12.43
C PHE A 7 7.43 5.38 -11.47
N THR A 8 7.71 6.67 -11.66
CA THR A 8 7.20 7.74 -10.82
C THR A 8 5.67 7.81 -10.73
N PRO A 9 4.88 7.66 -11.81
CA PRO A 9 3.42 7.62 -11.72
C PRO A 9 2.94 6.48 -10.83
N PHE A 10 3.64 5.34 -10.84
CA PHE A 10 3.31 4.19 -10.00
C PHE A 10 3.46 4.53 -8.52
N PHE A 11 4.65 4.99 -8.11
CA PHE A 11 4.92 5.34 -6.71
C PHE A 11 3.99 6.47 -6.19
N ARG A 12 3.70 7.46 -7.04
CA ARG A 12 2.73 8.53 -6.70
C ARG A 12 1.32 8.01 -6.51
N SER A 13 0.91 6.99 -7.26
CA SER A 13 -0.42 6.39 -7.12
C SER A 13 -0.57 5.67 -5.78
N LEU A 14 0.48 4.98 -5.32
CA LEU A 14 0.52 4.35 -4.00
C LEU A 14 0.43 5.40 -2.90
N ALA A 15 1.27 6.44 -2.95
CA ALA A 15 1.24 7.52 -1.98
C ALA A 15 -0.10 8.25 -1.97
N ARG A 16 -0.73 8.46 -3.13
CA ARG A 16 -2.05 9.08 -3.20
C ARG A 16 -3.13 8.21 -2.56
N PHE A 17 -3.11 6.90 -2.76
CA PHE A 17 -4.03 5.98 -2.08
C PHE A 17 -3.91 6.12 -0.56
N SER A 18 -2.69 5.98 -0.02
CA SER A 18 -2.45 6.07 1.43
C SER A 18 -2.77 7.46 1.98
N ARG A 19 -2.46 8.53 1.21
CA ARG A 19 -2.87 9.90 1.54
C ARG A 19 -4.38 10.00 1.65
N ASN A 20 -5.15 9.48 0.70
CA ASN A 20 -6.61 9.57 0.71
C ASN A 20 -7.23 8.85 1.91
N ILE A 21 -6.64 7.75 2.39
CA ILE A 21 -7.04 7.10 3.65
C ILE A 21 -6.82 8.06 4.83
N VAL A 22 -5.68 8.76 4.85
CA VAL A 22 -5.30 9.70 5.92
C VAL A 22 -5.95 11.09 5.72
N GLU A 23 -6.53 11.40 4.58
CA GLU A 23 -7.11 12.72 4.27
C GLU A 23 -8.60 12.67 3.98
N SER A 24 -9.29 11.53 4.14
CA SER A 24 -10.75 11.41 3.87
C SER A 24 -11.60 12.26 4.84
N GLU A 25 -11.47 13.58 4.70
CA GLU A 25 -11.73 14.64 5.66
C GLU A 25 -13.11 14.56 6.35
N THR A 26 -13.06 14.63 7.68
CA THR A 26 -13.76 15.66 8.49
C THR A 26 -15.17 16.08 8.06
N SER A 27 -16.09 15.14 7.86
CA SER A 27 -17.53 15.48 7.78
C SER A 27 -18.47 14.34 8.20
N LEU A 28 -18.15 13.63 9.29
CA LEU A 28 -19.16 12.90 10.05
C LEU A 28 -18.87 13.11 11.54
N THR A 29 -19.65 14.01 12.16
CA THR A 29 -19.76 14.13 13.60
C THR A 29 -20.58 12.96 14.11
N PHE A 30 -19.97 12.02 14.83
CA PHE A 30 -20.68 11.23 15.82
C PHE A 30 -19.76 11.03 17.03
N ASP A 31 -20.09 11.75 18.09
CA ASP A 31 -19.71 11.39 19.45
C ASP A 31 -20.43 10.09 19.79
N HIS A 32 -19.70 8.99 19.96
CA HIS A 32 -20.06 7.93 20.89
C HIS A 32 -18.79 7.31 21.46
N ALA A 33 -18.30 7.90 22.54
CA ALA A 33 -17.32 7.25 23.40
C ALA A 33 -17.99 6.05 24.09
N ILE A 34 -17.74 4.84 23.60
CA ILE A 34 -18.01 3.63 24.36
C ILE A 34 -16.81 3.44 25.30
N ALA A 35 -17.03 3.67 26.59
CA ALA A 35 -16.05 3.40 27.62
C ALA A 35 -15.85 1.88 27.74
N LEU A 36 -14.65 1.41 27.40
CA LEU A 36 -14.26 0.01 27.53
C LEU A 36 -13.98 -0.36 29.01
N PRO A 37 -14.38 -1.56 29.46
CA PRO A 37 -14.20 -2.00 30.85
C PRO A 37 -12.71 -2.25 31.22
N PRO A 38 -12.32 -2.11 32.49
CA PRO A 38 -10.92 -2.01 32.93
C PRO A 38 -10.05 -3.25 32.64
N ALA A 39 -10.62 -4.45 32.48
CA ALA A 39 -9.86 -5.65 32.10
C ALA A 39 -9.38 -5.64 30.64
N THR A 40 -10.04 -4.86 29.76
CA THR A 40 -9.67 -4.69 28.35
C THR A 40 -8.60 -3.61 28.15
N ALA A 41 -8.42 -2.70 29.13
CA ALA A 41 -7.48 -1.59 29.04
C ALA A 41 -6.01 -2.04 29.08
N THR A 42 -5.68 -3.08 29.84
CA THR A 42 -4.30 -3.61 29.92
C THR A 42 -3.89 -4.30 28.63
N ALA A 43 -4.76 -5.13 28.04
CA ALA A 43 -4.51 -5.78 26.76
C ALA A 43 -4.44 -4.76 25.61
N ALA A 44 -5.33 -3.76 25.61
CA ALA A 44 -5.29 -2.67 24.64
C ALA A 44 -4.00 -1.84 24.76
N SER A 45 -3.51 -1.57 25.97
CA SER A 45 -2.24 -0.87 26.17
C SER A 45 -1.05 -1.68 25.66
N GLN A 46 -1.00 -2.99 25.97
CA GLN A 46 0.08 -3.87 25.50
C GLN A 46 0.10 -3.98 23.97
N PHE A 47 -1.07 -4.10 23.35
CA PHE A 47 -1.21 -4.13 21.90
C PHE A 47 -0.71 -2.83 21.24
N MET A 48 -1.05 -1.66 21.79
CA MET A 48 -0.55 -0.38 21.27
C MET A 48 0.97 -0.25 21.42
N ASP A 49 1.53 -0.70 22.55
CA ASP A 49 2.98 -0.73 22.77
C ASP A 49 3.71 -1.63 21.75
N GLU A 50 3.10 -2.74 21.34
CA GLU A 50 3.63 -3.62 20.30
C GLU A 50 3.57 -2.98 18.91
N MET A 51 2.49 -2.27 18.60
CA MET A 51 2.36 -1.49 17.36
C MET A 51 3.40 -0.36 17.27
N GLU A 52 3.70 0.34 18.37
CA GLU A 52 4.77 1.36 18.40
C GLU A 52 6.15 0.77 18.12
N LYS A 53 6.39 -0.48 18.51
CA LYS A 53 7.69 -1.16 18.30
C LYS A 53 7.82 -1.75 16.90
N SER A 54 6.72 -2.18 16.31
CA SER A 54 6.70 -2.90 15.03
C SER A 54 6.43 -1.99 13.82
N THR A 55 6.05 -0.73 14.05
CA THR A 55 5.68 0.21 12.99
C THR A 55 6.42 1.53 13.10
N ASN A 56 6.36 2.33 12.04
CA ASN A 56 6.98 3.65 12.00
C ASN A 56 6.10 4.75 12.62
N PHE A 57 5.36 4.46 13.69
CA PHE A 57 4.42 5.38 14.35
C PHE A 57 4.62 5.43 15.87
N ASN A 58 4.36 6.59 16.47
CA ASN A 58 4.32 6.81 17.91
C ASN A 58 2.88 6.73 18.43
N ALA A 59 2.73 6.67 19.76
CA ALA A 59 1.44 6.63 20.46
C ALA A 59 0.38 7.59 19.89
N GLY A 60 0.76 8.86 19.69
CA GLY A 60 -0.16 9.91 19.25
C GLY A 60 -0.65 9.73 17.81
N GLU A 61 0.19 9.19 16.94
CA GLU A 61 -0.15 8.88 15.55
C GLU A 61 -0.97 7.60 15.46
N LEU A 62 -0.63 6.57 16.24
CA LEU A 62 -1.44 5.35 16.33
C LEU A 62 -2.86 5.65 16.82
N GLU A 63 -3.00 6.54 17.81
CA GLU A 63 -4.32 7.01 18.25
C GLU A 63 -5.08 7.77 17.15
N ARG A 64 -4.38 8.55 16.31
CA ARG A 64 -5.00 9.19 15.14
C ARG A 64 -5.42 8.16 14.09
N LEU A 65 -4.59 7.16 13.82
CA LEU A 65 -4.88 6.06 12.90
C LEU A 65 -6.03 5.20 13.39
N LYS A 66 -6.11 4.89 14.69
CA LYS A 66 -7.21 4.16 15.31
C LYS A 66 -8.55 4.87 15.12
N ARG A 67 -8.57 6.18 15.34
CA ARG A 67 -9.78 6.99 15.06
C ARG A 67 -10.17 7.02 13.59
N ARG A 68 -9.23 6.83 12.66
CA ARG A 68 -9.53 6.72 11.22
C ARG A 68 -10.06 5.34 10.89
N PHE A 69 -9.41 4.30 11.41
CA PHE A 69 -9.84 2.91 11.26
C PHE A 69 -11.31 2.73 11.68
N MET A 70 -11.67 3.17 12.89
CA MET A 70 -13.05 3.09 13.41
C MET A 70 -14.07 3.92 12.62
N LYS A 71 -13.62 4.82 11.74
CA LYS A 71 -14.52 5.58 10.84
C LYS A 71 -14.70 4.90 9.50
N LEU A 72 -13.72 4.11 9.08
CA LEU A 72 -13.80 3.31 7.86
C LEU A 72 -14.60 2.04 8.10
N ASP A 73 -14.39 1.41 9.25
CA ASP A 73 -15.20 0.31 9.80
C ASP A 73 -16.59 0.85 10.17
N ALA A 74 -17.47 0.91 9.17
CA ALA A 74 -18.78 1.52 9.25
C ALA A 74 -19.80 0.60 9.94
N ASP A 75 -19.59 -0.71 9.85
CA ASP A 75 -20.43 -1.70 10.52
C ASP A 75 -19.97 -2.07 11.93
N GLY A 76 -18.76 -1.65 12.33
CA GLY A 76 -18.19 -1.89 13.64
C GLY A 76 -17.75 -3.33 13.86
N SER A 77 -17.44 -4.05 12.77
CA SER A 77 -16.98 -5.45 12.80
C SER A 77 -15.60 -5.60 13.43
N GLY A 78 -14.82 -4.51 13.53
CA GLY A 78 -13.43 -4.53 13.97
C GLY A 78 -12.43 -4.78 12.84
N SER A 79 -12.89 -4.77 11.60
CA SER A 79 -12.10 -4.97 10.37
C SER A 79 -12.68 -4.10 9.25
N ILE A 80 -11.85 -3.69 8.28
CA ILE A 80 -12.30 -2.89 7.14
C ILE A 80 -12.42 -3.79 5.91
N ASP A 81 -13.63 -3.93 5.36
CA ASP A 81 -13.84 -4.69 4.13
C ASP A 81 -13.53 -3.86 2.85
N ARG A 82 -13.60 -4.52 1.71
CA ARG A 82 -13.36 -3.86 0.41
C ARG A 82 -14.38 -2.75 0.16
N GLU A 83 -15.65 -3.00 0.44
CA GLU A 83 -16.75 -2.08 0.18
C GLU A 83 -16.63 -0.79 1.02
N GLU A 84 -16.11 -0.90 2.24
CA GLU A 84 -15.80 0.19 3.16
C GLU A 84 -14.64 1.06 2.66
N PHE A 85 -13.55 0.45 2.17
CA PHE A 85 -12.48 1.21 1.51
C PHE A 85 -13.00 1.97 0.28
N LEU A 86 -13.90 1.36 -0.49
CA LEU A 86 -14.46 1.94 -1.71
C LEU A 86 -15.50 3.04 -1.45
N GLN A 87 -15.95 3.24 -0.20
CA GLN A 87 -16.75 4.42 0.15
C GLN A 87 -15.96 5.72 -0.05
N ILE A 88 -14.63 5.69 0.07
CA ILE A 88 -13.78 6.83 -0.27
C ILE A 88 -13.68 6.94 -1.79
N SER A 89 -14.37 7.93 -2.37
CA SER A 89 -14.42 8.14 -3.83
C SER A 89 -13.04 8.21 -4.50
N GLN A 90 -12.05 8.78 -3.82
CA GLN A 90 -10.68 8.92 -4.28
C GLN A 90 -9.91 7.59 -4.21
N ILE A 91 -10.33 6.65 -3.36
CA ILE A 91 -9.85 5.27 -3.35
C ILE A 91 -10.54 4.49 -4.46
N ALA A 92 -11.86 4.57 -4.59
CA ALA A 92 -12.60 3.85 -5.63
C ALA A 92 -12.17 4.21 -7.06
N SER A 93 -11.72 5.44 -7.28
CA SER A 93 -11.18 5.91 -8.56
C SER A 93 -9.69 5.56 -8.78
N ASN A 94 -8.99 5.03 -7.77
CA ASN A 94 -7.59 4.64 -7.90
C ASN A 94 -7.50 3.26 -8.57
N PRO A 95 -6.83 3.13 -9.72
CA PRO A 95 -6.74 1.86 -10.45
C PRO A 95 -6.00 0.76 -9.68
N LEU A 96 -5.21 1.11 -8.66
CA LEU A 96 -4.51 0.17 -7.81
C LEU A 96 -5.22 -0.13 -6.49
N ALA A 97 -6.40 0.44 -6.22
CA ALA A 97 -7.07 0.29 -4.92
C ALA A 97 -7.23 -1.18 -4.52
N SER A 98 -7.70 -2.02 -5.45
CA SER A 98 -7.83 -3.45 -5.21
C SER A 98 -6.51 -4.15 -4.84
N ARG A 99 -5.39 -3.73 -5.46
CA ARG A 99 -4.07 -4.26 -5.11
C ARG A 99 -3.60 -3.76 -3.76
N MET A 100 -3.80 -2.48 -3.47
CA MET A 100 -3.43 -1.87 -2.19
C MET A 100 -4.16 -2.52 -1.01
N ILE A 101 -5.47 -2.73 -1.13
CA ILE A 101 -6.29 -3.40 -0.10
C ILE A 101 -5.76 -4.82 0.13
N ALA A 102 -5.47 -5.57 -0.94
CA ALA A 102 -4.92 -6.93 -0.84
C ALA A 102 -3.46 -7.01 -0.32
N ILE A 103 -2.76 -5.88 -0.25
CA ILE A 103 -1.43 -5.80 0.40
C ILE A 103 -1.59 -5.47 1.88
N PHE A 104 -2.61 -4.70 2.24
CA PHE A 104 -2.92 -4.41 3.63
C PHE A 104 -3.43 -5.67 4.33
N ASP A 105 -4.31 -6.43 3.67
CA ASP A 105 -4.76 -7.78 4.07
C ASP A 105 -3.60 -8.79 3.94
N GLU A 106 -2.75 -8.85 4.96
CA GLU A 106 -1.55 -9.69 4.98
C GLU A 106 -1.91 -11.15 5.20
N ASP A 107 -2.94 -11.44 5.98
CA ASP A 107 -3.37 -12.82 6.26
C ASP A 107 -4.28 -13.43 5.17
N GLY A 108 -4.85 -12.60 4.29
CA GLY A 108 -5.71 -13.02 3.19
C GLY A 108 -7.14 -13.34 3.62
N GLY A 109 -7.58 -12.84 4.77
CA GLY A 109 -8.92 -13.02 5.32
C GLY A 109 -10.02 -12.29 4.55
N GLY A 110 -9.65 -11.39 3.63
CA GLY A 110 -10.57 -10.60 2.82
C GLY A 110 -11.02 -9.28 3.46
N THR A 111 -10.58 -9.02 4.69
CA THR A 111 -10.85 -7.81 5.48
C THR A 111 -9.54 -7.36 6.13
N VAL A 112 -9.36 -6.06 6.33
CA VAL A 112 -8.13 -5.49 6.90
C VAL A 112 -8.35 -5.15 8.37
N ASP A 113 -7.66 -5.82 9.29
CA ASP A 113 -7.71 -5.47 10.71
C ASP A 113 -6.89 -4.22 11.06
N PHE A 114 -6.94 -3.76 12.31
CA PHE A 114 -6.21 -2.55 12.70
C PHE A 114 -4.67 -2.71 12.66
N GLN A 115 -4.15 -3.90 12.96
CA GLN A 115 -2.71 -4.17 12.88
C GLN A 115 -2.23 -4.11 11.43
N GLU A 116 -2.96 -4.76 10.53
CA GLU A 116 -2.75 -4.76 9.09
C GLU A 116 -2.86 -3.35 8.49
N PHE A 117 -3.87 -2.59 8.91
CA PHE A 117 -4.06 -1.20 8.50
C PHE A 117 -2.86 -0.32 8.85
N VAL A 118 -2.35 -0.42 10.09
CA VAL A 118 -1.18 0.35 10.53
C VAL A 118 0.09 -0.16 9.85
N GLY A 119 0.26 -1.48 9.74
CA GLY A 119 1.40 -2.10 9.06
C GLY A 119 1.51 -1.66 7.60
N GLY A 120 0.38 -1.67 6.87
CA GLY A 120 0.31 -1.20 5.49
C GLY A 120 0.64 0.29 5.34
N LEU A 121 0.22 1.13 6.29
CA LEU A 121 0.53 2.57 6.29
C LEU A 121 1.97 2.88 6.76
N SER A 122 2.61 2.00 7.52
CA SER A 122 3.98 2.18 8.05
C SER A 122 5.00 2.48 6.94
N ALA A 123 4.88 1.81 5.79
CA ALA A 123 5.76 2.02 4.65
C ALA A 123 5.70 3.46 4.10
N PHE A 124 4.61 4.19 4.35
CA PHE A 124 4.40 5.56 3.88
C PHE A 124 4.83 6.63 4.89
N SER A 125 5.18 6.23 6.12
CA SER A 125 5.74 7.11 7.15
C SER A 125 7.06 7.74 6.69
N SER A 126 7.34 8.95 7.18
CA SER A 126 8.63 9.63 6.98
C SER A 126 9.79 8.95 7.71
N ARG A 127 9.50 8.13 8.73
CA ARG A 127 10.47 7.27 9.41
C ARG A 127 10.76 5.97 8.67
N GLY A 128 9.94 5.60 7.69
CA GLY A 128 10.12 4.39 6.90
C GLY A 128 11.31 4.48 5.95
N GLY A 129 12.10 3.41 5.88
CA GLY A 129 13.29 3.33 5.06
C GLY A 129 13.01 3.13 3.57
N ARG A 130 14.05 3.26 2.75
CA ARG A 130 13.96 2.99 1.30
C ARG A 130 13.57 1.54 1.01
N GLU A 131 14.11 0.58 1.78
CA GLU A 131 13.87 -0.84 1.57
C GLU A 131 12.41 -1.22 1.86
N GLU A 132 11.84 -0.73 2.96
CA GLU A 132 10.42 -0.96 3.32
C GLU A 132 9.47 -0.44 2.21
N LYS A 133 9.73 0.77 1.70
CA LYS A 133 8.98 1.36 0.58
C LYS A 133 9.10 0.51 -0.69
N LEU A 134 10.29 -0.04 -0.96
CA LEU A 134 10.53 -0.92 -2.10
C LEU A 134 9.82 -2.26 -1.96
N ARG A 135 9.87 -2.88 -0.78
CA ARG A 135 9.16 -4.14 -0.50
C ARG A 135 7.66 -3.94 -0.67
N PHE A 136 7.12 -2.83 -0.16
CA PHE A 136 5.71 -2.48 -0.36
C PHE A 136 5.38 -2.35 -1.85
N ALA A 137 6.18 -1.58 -2.60
CA ALA A 137 6.00 -1.42 -4.04
C ALA A 137 6.10 -2.75 -4.81
N PHE A 138 7.01 -3.63 -4.41
CA PHE A 138 7.19 -4.94 -5.00
C PHE A 138 5.94 -5.82 -4.80
N LYS A 139 5.38 -5.86 -3.59
CA LYS A 139 4.12 -6.58 -3.26
C LYS A 139 2.92 -6.12 -4.11
N VAL A 140 2.94 -4.91 -4.68
CA VAL A 140 1.86 -4.47 -5.60
C VAL A 140 1.88 -5.27 -6.89
N TYR A 141 3.08 -5.56 -7.39
CA TYR A 141 3.33 -6.35 -8.58
C TYR A 141 3.23 -7.85 -8.31
N ASP A 142 3.92 -8.36 -7.28
CA ASP A 142 3.91 -9.76 -6.88
C ASP A 142 2.52 -10.13 -6.30
N MET A 143 1.66 -10.71 -7.14
CA MET A 143 0.25 -10.98 -6.83
C MET A 143 0.08 -12.33 -6.14
N ASP A 144 0.86 -13.34 -6.51
CA ASP A 144 0.80 -14.67 -5.91
C ASP A 144 1.74 -14.84 -4.70
N ARG A 145 2.57 -13.82 -4.41
CA ARG A 145 3.49 -13.75 -3.27
C ARG A 145 4.60 -14.81 -3.35
N ASP A 146 5.01 -15.20 -4.57
CA ASP A 146 6.10 -16.15 -4.78
C ASP A 146 7.51 -15.51 -4.61
N GLY A 147 7.57 -14.19 -4.42
CA GLY A 147 8.80 -13.43 -4.28
C GLY A 147 9.38 -12.91 -5.59
N TYR A 148 8.66 -13.07 -6.70
CA TYR A 148 9.05 -12.64 -8.03
C TYR A 148 7.92 -11.84 -8.68
N ILE A 149 8.28 -11.05 -9.70
CA ILE A 149 7.29 -10.43 -10.59
C ILE A 149 7.37 -11.15 -11.92
N SER A 150 6.36 -11.97 -12.20
CA SER A 150 6.21 -12.63 -13.49
C SER A 150 5.83 -11.64 -14.60
N ASN A 151 5.98 -12.09 -15.85
CA ASN A 151 5.55 -11.32 -17.02
C ASN A 151 4.06 -10.94 -16.96
N GLY A 152 3.21 -11.89 -16.55
CA GLY A 152 1.77 -11.66 -16.43
C GLY A 152 1.43 -10.64 -15.36
N GLU A 153 2.09 -10.69 -14.21
CA GLU A 153 1.87 -9.74 -13.11
C GLU A 153 2.31 -8.32 -13.47
N LEU A 154 3.49 -8.18 -14.08
CA LEU A 154 3.96 -6.90 -14.60
C LEU A 154 2.97 -6.33 -15.62
N TYR A 155 2.47 -7.17 -16.53
CA TYR A 155 1.45 -6.78 -17.49
C TYR A 155 0.18 -6.27 -16.81
N LEU A 156 -0.37 -7.02 -15.85
CA LEU A 156 -1.63 -6.69 -15.18
C LEU A 156 -1.56 -5.36 -14.46
N VAL A 157 -0.51 -5.12 -13.67
CA VAL A 157 -0.36 -3.85 -12.95
C VAL A 157 -0.16 -2.68 -13.90
N LEU A 158 0.64 -2.85 -14.96
CA LEU A 158 0.78 -1.80 -15.98
C LEU A 158 -0.53 -1.54 -16.71
N LYS A 159 -1.33 -2.59 -17.01
CA LYS A 159 -2.64 -2.46 -17.64
C LYS A 159 -3.61 -1.66 -16.77
N MET A 160 -3.62 -1.90 -15.45
CA MET A 160 -4.41 -1.11 -14.50
C MET A 160 -4.03 0.38 -14.56
N MET A 161 -2.74 0.69 -14.69
CA MET A 161 -2.25 2.08 -14.72
C MET A 161 -2.51 2.82 -16.03
N VAL A 162 -2.26 2.17 -17.16
CA VAL A 162 -2.37 2.82 -18.48
C VAL A 162 -3.79 2.74 -19.03
N GLY A 163 -4.62 1.83 -18.51
CA GLY A 163 -5.98 1.59 -19.01
C GLY A 163 -5.99 1.29 -20.50
N ASN A 164 -6.81 2.05 -21.24
CA ASN A 164 -6.96 1.91 -22.70
C ASN A 164 -6.04 2.85 -23.51
N ASN A 165 -5.10 3.54 -22.86
CA ASN A 165 -4.17 4.44 -23.55
C ASN A 165 -3.15 3.70 -24.44
N LEU A 166 -2.96 2.39 -24.20
CA LEU A 166 -2.09 1.52 -24.99
C LEU A 166 -2.86 0.29 -25.46
N LYS A 167 -2.57 -0.17 -26.67
CA LYS A 167 -3.04 -1.46 -27.16
C LYS A 167 -2.34 -2.58 -26.40
N ASP A 168 -3.01 -3.71 -26.23
CA ASP A 168 -2.48 -4.86 -25.49
C ASP A 168 -1.14 -5.36 -26.08
N THR A 169 -0.99 -5.33 -27.40
CA THR A 169 0.27 -5.70 -28.07
C THR A 169 1.40 -4.72 -27.76
N GLN A 170 1.11 -3.42 -27.67
CA GLN A 170 2.11 -2.43 -27.29
C GLN A 170 2.48 -2.61 -25.83
N LEU A 171 1.50 -2.83 -24.95
CA LEU A 171 1.76 -3.08 -23.54
C LEU A 171 2.59 -4.36 -23.33
N GLN A 172 2.30 -5.44 -24.04
CA GLN A 172 3.09 -6.67 -23.96
C GLN A 172 4.54 -6.44 -24.40
N GLN A 173 4.78 -5.72 -25.50
CA GLN A 173 6.14 -5.36 -25.93
C GLN A 173 6.90 -4.54 -24.89
N ILE A 174 6.19 -3.73 -24.10
CA ILE A 174 6.78 -2.97 -23.00
C ILE A 174 7.21 -3.92 -21.88
N VAL A 175 6.32 -4.82 -21.47
CA VAL A 175 6.56 -5.83 -20.43
C VAL A 175 7.75 -6.71 -20.81
N ASP A 176 7.73 -7.29 -22.01
CA ASP A 176 8.78 -8.20 -22.49
C ASP A 176 10.14 -7.52 -22.52
N LYS A 177 10.17 -6.27 -23.01
CA LYS A 177 11.41 -5.48 -23.05
C LYS A 177 11.90 -5.15 -21.64
N THR A 178 10.99 -4.83 -20.72
CA THR A 178 11.33 -4.53 -19.33
C THR A 178 11.95 -5.73 -18.64
N ILE A 179 11.39 -6.93 -18.79
CA ILE A 179 11.97 -8.15 -18.22
C ILE A 179 13.33 -8.43 -18.86
N MET A 180 13.41 -8.43 -20.19
CA MET A 180 14.67 -8.67 -20.92
C MET A 180 15.82 -7.73 -20.51
N GLU A 181 15.52 -6.48 -20.15
CA GLU A 181 16.54 -5.52 -19.71
C GLU A 181 16.96 -5.72 -18.24
N ALA A 182 16.06 -6.24 -17.41
CA ALA A 182 16.22 -6.28 -15.96
C ALA A 182 16.63 -7.65 -15.42
N ASP A 183 16.09 -8.73 -15.99
CA ASP A 183 16.37 -10.13 -15.67
C ASP A 183 17.85 -10.44 -15.97
N LYS A 184 18.64 -10.64 -14.91
CA LYS A 184 20.09 -10.89 -14.95
C LYS A 184 20.43 -12.36 -14.86
N ASP A 185 19.59 -13.16 -14.20
CA ASP A 185 19.82 -14.59 -14.05
C ASP A 185 19.14 -15.43 -15.15
N GLY A 186 18.25 -14.83 -15.93
CA GLY A 186 17.59 -15.41 -17.10
C GLY A 186 16.41 -16.32 -16.75
N ASP A 187 15.81 -16.16 -15.57
CA ASP A 187 14.69 -17.00 -15.12
C ASP A 187 13.32 -16.56 -15.69
N GLY A 188 13.28 -15.44 -16.42
CA GLY A 188 12.10 -14.92 -17.11
C GLY A 188 11.13 -14.14 -16.21
N LYS A 189 11.51 -13.88 -14.96
CA LYS A 189 10.77 -13.10 -13.96
C LYS A 189 11.72 -12.09 -13.31
N LEU A 190 11.21 -11.27 -12.40
CA LEU A 190 12.03 -10.27 -11.71
C LEU A 190 12.06 -10.57 -10.22
N SER A 191 13.25 -10.89 -9.72
CA SER A 191 13.53 -10.91 -8.28
C SER A 191 13.40 -9.51 -7.67
N PHE A 192 13.32 -9.46 -6.34
CA PHE A 192 13.36 -8.18 -5.63
C PHE A 192 14.64 -7.39 -5.95
N GLU A 193 15.79 -8.06 -5.98
CA GLU A 193 17.09 -7.47 -6.26
C GLU A 193 17.09 -6.79 -7.64
N GLU A 194 16.59 -7.46 -8.67
CA GLU A 194 16.49 -6.91 -10.02
C GLU A 194 15.51 -5.74 -10.10
N PHE A 195 14.35 -5.86 -9.46
CA PHE A 195 13.40 -4.76 -9.34
C PHE A 195 14.06 -3.54 -8.69
N THR A 196 14.76 -3.71 -7.56
CA THR A 196 15.43 -2.60 -6.87
C THR A 196 16.51 -1.93 -7.72
N ALA A 197 17.23 -2.72 -8.54
CA ALA A 197 18.23 -2.22 -9.46
C ALA A 197 17.60 -1.38 -10.58
N MET A 198 16.45 -1.78 -11.12
CA MET A 198 15.72 -1.01 -12.13
C MET A 198 15.32 0.37 -11.64
N VAL A 199 14.85 0.47 -10.39
CA VAL A 199 14.35 1.72 -9.80
C VAL A 199 15.41 2.46 -8.98
N ALA A 200 16.69 2.08 -9.09
CA ALA A 200 17.79 2.66 -8.32
C ALA A 200 17.95 4.18 -8.52
N LYS A 201 17.59 4.70 -9.71
CA LYS A 201 17.66 6.13 -10.03
C LYS A 201 16.39 6.91 -9.67
N THR A 202 15.35 6.22 -9.18
CA THR A 202 14.10 6.85 -8.75
C THR A 202 14.19 7.20 -7.27
N ASP A 203 13.84 8.45 -6.92
CA ASP A 203 13.74 8.89 -5.53
C ASP A 203 12.43 8.38 -4.91
N ILE A 204 12.41 7.09 -4.61
CA ILE A 204 11.22 6.37 -4.10
C ILE A 204 10.82 6.86 -2.73
N VAL A 205 11.81 7.22 -1.88
CA VAL A 205 11.55 7.78 -0.55
C VAL A 205 10.70 9.04 -0.69
N LYS A 206 11.10 9.97 -1.56
CA LYS A 206 10.31 11.17 -1.82
C LYS A 206 8.93 10.89 -2.44
N GLN A 207 8.82 9.88 -3.31
CA GLN A 207 7.52 9.59 -3.96
C GLN A 207 6.52 8.88 -3.04
N MET A 208 6.98 8.08 -2.08
CA MET A 208 6.15 7.23 -1.22
C MET A 208 6.00 7.74 0.21
N THR A 209 6.62 8.86 0.58
CA THR A 209 6.47 9.44 1.92
C THR A 209 5.29 10.41 1.98
N LEU A 210 4.51 10.28 3.05
CA LEU A 210 3.45 11.21 3.45
C LEU A 210 3.98 12.12 4.55
N GLU A 211 4.55 13.26 4.15
CA GLU A 211 5.06 14.28 5.08
C GLU A 211 3.90 14.87 5.90
N ASP A 212 4.10 15.01 7.21
CA ASP A 212 3.21 15.70 8.17
C ASP A 212 1.76 15.20 8.25
N LEU A 213 1.46 14.02 7.70
CA LEU A 213 0.08 13.50 7.62
C LEU A 213 -0.32 12.58 8.77
N PHE A 214 0.66 12.04 9.48
CA PHE A 214 0.43 11.06 10.54
C PHE A 214 0.37 11.68 11.92
#